data_AF-A0A7C5RAF9-F1
#
_entry.id   AF-A0A7C5RAF9-F1
#
_cell.length_a   1.000
_cell.length_b   1.000
_cell.length_c   1.000
_cell.angle_alpha   90.00
_cell.angle_beta   90.00
_cell.angle_gamma   90.00
#
_symmetry.space_group_name_H-M   'P 1'
#
loop_
_entity.id
_entity.type
_entity.pdbx_description
1 polymer ?
#
loop_
_entity_poly.entity_id
_entity_poly.type
_entity_poly.pdbx_seq_one_letter_code
_entity_poly.pdbx_strand_id
1 'polypeptide(L)'
;LLAAGVVTAAKYHEYIGPHGGGPIALFAASVGGFMTKLGIPEHVGTTFAALAISAFALTSLDTATRLARFSFQEFFLTEEVSSWRLVATNRFFATAVSVAVAGVLALSGQWQAIWPIFGSANQLLAAIALLAVAVWLSRVKIGNLFVLLPMYFMFAVTISALVLLFIQNIGRQNYLLAVLALGLLVVALGLAGLAFSGMRKAEAAESGQVHAAAQK
;
A
#
# COMPACT_ATOMS: atom_id res chain seq x y z
N LEU A 1 -6.60 -13.77 -16.48
CA LEU A 1 -6.85 -15.20 -16.84
C LEU A 1 -8.00 -15.34 -17.84
N LEU A 2 -9.21 -14.84 -17.57
CA LEU A 2 -10.32 -14.87 -18.56
C LEU A 2 -10.01 -14.13 -19.87
N ALA A 3 -9.41 -12.93 -19.80
CA ALA A 3 -9.02 -12.19 -21.00
C ALA A 3 -7.99 -12.93 -21.87
N ALA A 4 -7.04 -13.65 -21.25
CA ALA A 4 -6.04 -14.42 -21.97
C ALA A 4 -6.60 -15.70 -22.63
N GLY A 5 -7.73 -16.23 -22.13
CA GLY A 5 -8.37 -17.43 -22.67
C GLY A 5 -9.44 -17.18 -23.73
N VAL A 6 -9.91 -15.93 -23.88
CA VAL A 6 -11.03 -15.57 -24.77
C VAL A 6 -10.62 -14.52 -25.82
N VAL A 7 -9.63 -13.67 -25.53
CA VAL A 7 -9.24 -12.55 -26.40
C VAL A 7 -7.93 -12.87 -27.12
N THR A 8 -7.94 -12.80 -28.45
CA THR A 8 -6.74 -12.93 -29.28
C THR A 8 -5.80 -11.72 -29.10
N ALA A 9 -4.49 -11.92 -29.34
CA ALA A 9 -3.49 -10.86 -29.21
C ALA A 9 -3.84 -9.59 -30.03
N ALA A 10 -4.44 -9.77 -31.21
CA ALA A 10 -4.90 -8.65 -32.05
C ALA A 10 -5.99 -7.79 -31.36
N LYS A 11 -7.00 -8.43 -30.76
CA LYS A 11 -8.05 -7.72 -30.00
C LYS A 11 -7.51 -7.08 -28.72
N TYR A 12 -6.52 -7.69 -28.08
CA TYR A 12 -5.87 -7.07 -26.91
C TYR A 12 -5.25 -5.71 -27.27
N HIS A 13 -4.50 -5.63 -28.36
CA HIS A 13 -3.90 -4.37 -28.82
C HIS A 13 -4.95 -3.33 -29.25
N GLU A 14 -6.08 -3.77 -29.80
CA GLU A 14 -7.20 -2.89 -30.16
C GLU A 14 -7.86 -2.24 -28.93
N TYR A 15 -8.10 -3.01 -27.86
CA TYR A 15 -8.71 -2.49 -26.63
C TYR A 15 -7.75 -1.66 -25.75
N ILE A 16 -6.45 -1.98 -25.77
CA ILE A 16 -5.41 -1.31 -24.97
C ILE A 16 -4.83 -0.09 -25.73
N GLY A 17 -5.14 0.06 -27.03
CA GLY A 17 -4.68 1.16 -27.86
C GLY A 17 -5.28 2.53 -27.49
N PRO A 18 -4.78 3.64 -28.07
CA PRO A 18 -5.17 5.01 -27.73
C PRO A 18 -6.67 5.32 -27.91
N HIS A 19 -7.36 4.54 -28.74
CA HIS A 19 -8.80 4.68 -29.04
C HIS A 19 -9.64 3.49 -28.54
N GLY A 20 -9.03 2.55 -27.82
CA GLY A 20 -9.72 1.39 -27.26
C GLY A 20 -10.51 1.75 -26.00
N GLY A 21 -11.53 0.94 -25.67
CA GLY A 21 -12.33 1.10 -24.45
C GLY A 21 -11.57 0.87 -23.13
N GLY A 22 -10.26 0.66 -23.19
CA GLY A 22 -9.37 0.49 -22.06
C GLY A 22 -9.51 -0.87 -21.35
N PRO A 23 -8.82 -1.04 -20.21
CA PRO A 23 -8.79 -2.29 -19.47
C PRO A 23 -10.17 -2.77 -18.98
N ILE A 24 -11.07 -1.83 -18.67
CA ILE A 24 -12.43 -2.13 -18.19
C ILE A 24 -13.26 -2.74 -19.33
N ALA A 25 -13.23 -2.14 -20.52
CA ALA A 25 -13.95 -2.68 -21.68
C ALA A 25 -13.36 -4.01 -22.14
N LEU A 26 -12.04 -4.17 -22.09
CA LEU A 26 -11.38 -5.45 -22.39
C LEU A 26 -11.86 -6.56 -21.46
N PHE A 27 -11.91 -6.29 -20.15
CA PHE A 27 -12.43 -7.26 -19.19
C PHE A 27 -13.91 -7.55 -19.44
N ALA A 28 -14.72 -6.52 -19.65
CA ALA A 28 -16.15 -6.66 -19.89
C ALA A 28 -16.42 -7.54 -21.13
N ALA A 29 -15.70 -7.30 -22.24
CA ALA A 29 -15.78 -8.11 -23.44
C ALA A 29 -15.35 -9.57 -23.21
N SER A 30 -14.32 -9.78 -22.37
CA SER A 30 -13.86 -11.12 -22.00
C SER A 30 -14.92 -11.89 -21.20
N VAL A 31 -15.63 -11.22 -20.30
CA VAL A 31 -16.73 -11.81 -19.53
C VAL A 31 -17.95 -12.04 -20.42
N GLY A 32 -18.29 -11.10 -21.30
CA GLY A 32 -19.36 -11.25 -22.28
C GLY A 32 -19.19 -12.50 -23.14
N GLY A 33 -18.00 -12.68 -23.74
CA GLY A 33 -17.69 -13.86 -24.55
C GLY A 33 -17.68 -15.18 -23.77
N PHE A 34 -17.34 -15.15 -22.47
CA PHE A 34 -17.48 -16.31 -21.60
C PHE A 34 -18.96 -16.64 -21.33
N MET A 35 -19.78 -15.63 -21.04
CA MET A 35 -21.21 -15.79 -20.75
C MET A 35 -22.00 -16.31 -21.96
N THR A 36 -21.52 -16.07 -23.18
CA THR A 36 -22.08 -16.69 -24.40
C THR A 36 -21.97 -18.21 -24.39
N LYS A 37 -20.91 -18.79 -23.80
CA LYS A 37 -20.79 -20.25 -23.64
C LYS A 37 -21.79 -20.83 -22.63
N LEU A 38 -22.38 -19.99 -21.79
CA LEU A 38 -23.41 -20.34 -20.81
C LEU A 38 -24.83 -20.06 -21.33
N GLY A 39 -24.99 -19.66 -22.61
CA GLY A 39 -26.28 -19.37 -23.23
C GLY A 39 -26.81 -17.95 -22.99
N ILE A 40 -26.02 -17.05 -22.40
CA ILE A 40 -26.41 -15.65 -22.17
C ILE A 40 -25.90 -14.78 -23.33
N PRO A 41 -26.72 -13.88 -23.90
CA PRO A 41 -26.27 -12.97 -24.96
C PRO A 41 -25.05 -12.13 -24.55
N GLU A 42 -24.05 -12.05 -25.43
CA GLU A 42 -22.77 -11.35 -25.19
C GLU A 42 -22.97 -9.89 -24.75
N HIS A 43 -23.95 -9.20 -25.34
CA HIS A 43 -24.26 -7.81 -25.02
C HIS A 43 -24.70 -7.62 -23.55
N VAL A 44 -25.51 -8.54 -23.03
CA VAL A 44 -25.98 -8.50 -21.63
C VAL A 44 -24.82 -8.78 -20.69
N GLY A 45 -24.01 -9.81 -20.99
CA GLY A 45 -22.85 -10.16 -20.17
C GLY A 45 -21.77 -9.07 -20.13
N THR A 46 -21.51 -8.44 -21.26
CA THR A 46 -20.54 -7.32 -21.37
C THR A 46 -21.02 -6.11 -20.58
N THR A 47 -22.28 -5.72 -20.75
CA THR A 47 -22.85 -4.55 -20.05
C THR A 47 -22.89 -4.79 -18.55
N PHE A 48 -23.31 -5.98 -18.11
CA PHE A 48 -23.31 -6.35 -16.69
C PHE A 48 -21.89 -6.31 -16.10
N ALA A 49 -20.89 -6.88 -16.77
CA ALA A 49 -19.51 -6.89 -16.30
C ALA A 49 -18.91 -5.47 -16.24
N ALA A 50 -19.19 -4.62 -17.24
CA ALA A 50 -18.75 -3.23 -17.26
C ALA A 50 -19.36 -2.43 -16.10
N LEU A 51 -20.65 -2.58 -15.85
CA LEU A 51 -21.34 -1.94 -14.73
C LEU A 51 -20.82 -2.44 -13.38
N ALA A 52 -20.62 -3.75 -13.24
CA ALA A 52 -20.11 -4.34 -12.01
C ALA A 52 -18.70 -3.83 -11.65
N ILE A 53 -17.78 -3.77 -12.62
CA ILE A 53 -16.44 -3.21 -12.39
C ILE A 53 -16.51 -1.73 -12.08
N SER A 54 -17.33 -0.98 -12.80
CA SER A 54 -17.44 0.46 -12.59
C SER A 54 -18.00 0.77 -11.20
N ALA A 55 -19.02 0.03 -10.76
CA ALA A 55 -19.59 0.14 -9.41
C ALA A 55 -18.59 -0.29 -8.33
N PHE A 56 -17.83 -1.36 -8.57
CA PHE A 56 -16.75 -1.79 -7.68
C PHE A 56 -15.68 -0.71 -7.55
N ALA A 57 -15.21 -0.14 -8.66
CA ALA A 57 -14.22 0.92 -8.70
C ALA A 57 -14.71 2.17 -7.96
N LEU A 58 -15.98 2.57 -8.15
CA LEU A 58 -16.60 3.69 -7.44
C LEU A 58 -16.63 3.44 -5.92
N THR A 59 -17.01 2.23 -5.50
CA THR A 59 -17.05 1.86 -4.07
C THR A 59 -15.67 1.87 -3.44
N SER A 60 -14.66 1.35 -4.14
CA SER A 60 -13.25 1.41 -3.71
C SER A 60 -12.74 2.85 -3.64
N LEU A 61 -13.11 3.69 -4.62
CA LEU A 61 -12.73 5.11 -4.63
C LEU A 61 -13.36 5.88 -3.48
N ASP A 62 -14.65 5.68 -3.19
CA ASP A 62 -15.33 6.28 -2.03
C ASP A 62 -14.61 5.89 -0.73
N THR A 63 -14.34 4.59 -0.56
CA THR A 63 -13.62 4.09 0.62
C THR A 63 -12.21 4.69 0.72
N ALA A 64 -11.49 4.76 -0.40
CA ALA A 64 -10.13 5.32 -0.45
C ALA A 64 -10.11 6.81 -0.12
N THR A 65 -11.05 7.61 -0.66
CA THR A 65 -11.14 9.05 -0.35
C THR A 65 -11.48 9.30 1.11
N ARG A 66 -12.33 8.47 1.71
CA ARG A 66 -12.61 8.52 3.15
C ARG A 66 -11.37 8.21 3.99
N LEU A 67 -10.64 7.15 3.66
CA LEU A 67 -9.40 6.79 4.35
C LEU A 67 -8.34 7.88 4.20
N ALA A 68 -8.17 8.43 2.99
CA ALA A 68 -7.24 9.53 2.75
C ALA A 68 -7.58 10.77 3.58
N ARG A 69 -8.87 11.08 3.75
CA ARG A 69 -9.31 12.14 4.67
C ARG A 69 -8.94 11.80 6.11
N PHE A 70 -9.19 10.58 6.58
CA PHE A 70 -8.86 10.19 7.96
C PHE A 70 -7.36 10.28 8.23
N SER A 71 -6.53 9.76 7.32
CA SER A 71 -5.07 9.85 7.43
C SER A 71 -4.57 11.30 7.41
N PHE A 72 -5.16 12.15 6.56
CA PHE A 72 -4.82 13.58 6.54
C PHE A 72 -5.21 14.26 7.85
N GLN A 73 -6.43 14.03 8.34
CA GLN A 73 -6.88 14.61 9.61
C GLN A 73 -5.98 14.17 10.77
N GLU A 74 -5.63 12.89 10.85
CA GLU A 74 -4.74 12.34 11.89
C GLU A 74 -3.33 12.94 11.83
N PHE A 75 -2.79 13.17 10.63
CA PHE A 75 -1.48 13.80 10.47
C PHE A 75 -1.42 15.24 11.02
N PHE A 76 -2.53 15.99 10.96
CA PHE A 76 -2.62 17.37 11.44
C PHE A 76 -3.26 17.53 12.83
N LEU A 77 -3.82 16.46 13.40
CA LEU A 77 -4.32 16.40 14.77
C LEU A 77 -3.13 16.18 15.72
N THR A 78 -2.63 17.24 16.34
CA THR A 78 -1.66 17.18 17.45
C THR A 78 -2.25 17.86 18.69
N GLU A 79 -1.71 17.57 19.88
CA GLU A 79 -2.24 18.06 21.17
C GLU A 79 -2.38 19.60 21.25
N GLU A 80 -1.57 20.36 20.49
CA GLU A 80 -1.71 21.81 20.36
C GLU A 80 -2.59 22.20 19.16
N VAL A 81 -3.82 22.64 19.46
CA VAL A 81 -4.82 23.10 18.49
C VAL A 81 -4.65 24.59 18.18
N SER A 82 -4.02 24.89 17.04
CA SER A 82 -3.99 26.26 16.49
C SER A 82 -5.17 26.51 15.52
N SER A 83 -5.52 27.78 15.30
CA SER A 83 -6.64 28.18 14.42
C SER A 83 -6.48 27.73 12.95
N TRP A 84 -5.25 27.60 12.45
CA TRP A 84 -4.99 27.10 11.10
C TRP A 84 -5.19 25.58 10.98
N ARG A 85 -5.01 24.84 12.09
CA ARG A 85 -5.24 23.39 12.14
C ARG A 85 -6.72 23.05 12.15
N LEU A 86 -7.59 23.89 12.72
CA LEU A 86 -9.05 23.74 12.62
C LEU A 86 -9.54 23.79 11.16
N VAL A 87 -8.89 24.60 10.31
CA VAL A 87 -9.16 24.64 8.86
C VAL A 87 -8.62 23.38 8.18
N ALA A 88 -7.42 22.91 8.56
CA ALA A 88 -6.83 21.67 8.04
C ALA A 88 -7.64 20.40 8.43
N THR A 89 -8.26 20.38 9.61
CA THR A 89 -9.10 19.27 10.07
C THR A 89 -10.53 19.33 9.51
N ASN A 90 -10.94 20.43 8.87
CA ASN A 90 -12.27 20.56 8.29
C ASN A 90 -12.50 19.48 7.21
N ARG A 91 -13.60 18.73 7.34
CA ARG A 91 -13.94 17.60 6.45
C ARG A 91 -13.87 17.95 4.97
N PHE A 92 -14.26 19.17 4.60
CA PHE A 92 -14.34 19.59 3.19
C PHE A 92 -12.97 19.98 2.66
N PHE A 93 -12.16 20.66 3.47
CA PHE A 93 -10.79 21.04 3.10
C PHE A 93 -9.87 19.82 3.02
N ALA A 94 -9.91 18.94 4.02
CA ALA A 94 -9.13 17.71 4.03
C ALA A 94 -9.45 16.80 2.83
N THR A 95 -10.73 16.61 2.49
CA THR A 95 -11.10 15.85 1.29
C THR A 95 -10.66 16.55 0.01
N ALA A 96 -10.87 17.86 -0.11
CA ALA A 96 -10.50 18.61 -1.31
C ALA A 96 -8.99 18.54 -1.59
N VAL A 97 -8.16 18.71 -0.56
CA VAL A 97 -6.70 18.61 -0.67
C VAL A 97 -6.28 17.18 -1.02
N SER A 98 -6.76 16.18 -0.30
CA SER A 98 -6.40 14.78 -0.56
C SER A 98 -6.81 14.32 -1.96
N VAL A 99 -8.00 14.70 -2.42
CA VAL A 99 -8.47 14.39 -3.78
C VAL A 99 -7.71 15.20 -4.84
N ALA A 100 -7.40 16.47 -4.58
CA ALA A 100 -6.62 17.29 -5.51
C ALA A 100 -5.20 16.73 -5.72
N VAL A 101 -4.53 16.33 -4.64
CA VAL A 101 -3.20 15.68 -4.72
C VAL A 101 -3.28 14.36 -5.49
N ALA A 102 -4.28 13.53 -5.19
CA ALA A 102 -4.51 12.28 -5.92
C ALA A 102 -4.83 12.53 -7.40
N GLY A 103 -5.61 13.57 -7.71
CA GLY A 103 -5.99 13.97 -9.06
C GLY A 103 -4.80 14.47 -9.87
N VAL A 104 -3.95 15.33 -9.30
CA VAL A 104 -2.70 15.79 -9.93
C VAL A 104 -1.80 14.60 -10.26
N LEU A 105 -1.66 13.65 -9.32
CA LEU A 105 -0.86 12.45 -9.53
C LEU A 105 -1.46 11.54 -10.62
N ALA A 106 -2.78 11.37 -10.65
CA ALA A 106 -3.47 10.60 -11.69
C ALA A 106 -3.30 11.23 -13.08
N LEU A 107 -3.46 12.55 -13.19
CA LEU A 107 -3.33 13.30 -14.43
C LEU A 107 -1.89 13.41 -14.93
N SER A 108 -0.90 13.31 -14.02
CA SER A 108 0.52 13.32 -14.38
C SER A 108 0.97 12.09 -15.18
N GLY A 109 0.14 11.04 -15.26
CA GLY A 109 0.47 9.79 -15.96
C GLY A 109 1.47 8.91 -15.20
N GLN A 110 1.91 9.31 -14.01
CA GLN A 110 2.92 8.59 -13.22
C GLN A 110 2.36 7.45 -12.36
N TRP A 111 1.13 7.02 -12.63
CA TRP A 111 0.42 5.98 -11.87
C TRP A 111 1.21 4.66 -11.81
N GLN A 112 1.97 4.32 -12.85
CA GLN A 112 2.78 3.11 -12.88
C GLN A 112 3.90 3.10 -11.83
N ALA A 113 4.46 4.28 -11.54
CA ALA A 113 5.59 4.40 -10.65
C ALA A 113 5.18 4.51 -9.17
N ILE A 114 3.88 4.61 -8.88
CA ILE A 114 3.32 4.47 -7.52
C ILE A 114 3.37 3.02 -7.05
N TRP A 115 3.18 2.05 -7.95
CA TRP A 115 3.05 0.64 -7.59
C TRP A 115 4.22 0.10 -6.76
N PRO A 116 5.49 0.36 -7.12
CA PRO A 116 6.60 -0.10 -6.29
C PRO A 116 6.64 0.57 -4.90
N ILE A 117 6.30 1.85 -4.79
CA ILE A 117 6.23 2.57 -3.51
C ILE A 117 5.14 1.96 -2.63
N PHE A 118 3.97 1.68 -3.20
CA PHE A 118 2.87 1.00 -2.50
C PHE A 118 3.29 -0.39 -2.02
N GLY A 119 4.02 -1.14 -2.85
CA GLY A 119 4.61 -2.43 -2.48
C GLY A 119 5.53 -2.32 -1.26
N SER A 120 6.47 -1.37 -1.27
CA SER A 120 7.38 -1.14 -0.14
C SER A 120 6.66 -0.66 1.12
N ALA A 121 5.63 0.19 1.00
CA ALA A 121 4.82 0.62 2.14
C ALA A 121 4.07 -0.56 2.79
N ASN A 122 3.53 -1.49 1.99
CA ASN A 122 2.87 -2.69 2.51
C ASN A 122 3.86 -3.64 3.20
N GLN A 123 5.07 -3.76 2.66
CA GLN A 123 6.12 -4.54 3.31
C GLN A 123 6.52 -3.92 4.66
N LEU A 124 6.55 -2.59 4.75
CA LEU A 124 6.81 -1.90 6.01
C LEU A 124 5.68 -2.13 7.04
N LEU A 125 4.42 -2.11 6.62
CA LEU A 125 3.27 -2.47 7.48
C LEU A 125 3.37 -3.92 7.98
N ALA A 126 3.78 -4.85 7.12
CA ALA A 126 4.04 -6.23 7.53
C ALA A 126 5.20 -6.31 8.55
N ALA A 127 6.27 -5.53 8.34
CA ALA A 127 7.41 -5.50 9.24
C ALA A 127 7.04 -4.98 10.65
N ILE A 128 6.19 -3.95 10.76
CA ILE A 128 5.72 -3.46 12.08
C ILE A 128 4.76 -4.44 12.76
N ALA A 129 3.93 -5.16 12.00
CA ALA A 129 3.08 -6.21 12.55
C ALA A 129 3.92 -7.36 13.13
N LEU A 130 4.93 -7.82 12.38
CA LEU A 130 5.88 -8.84 12.84
C LEU A 130 6.67 -8.35 14.06
N LEU A 131 7.07 -7.07 14.09
CA LEU A 131 7.72 -6.48 15.25
C LEU A 131 6.82 -6.49 16.49
N ALA A 132 5.55 -6.08 16.35
CA ALA A 132 4.60 -6.11 17.45
C ALA A 132 4.40 -7.52 18.02
N VAL A 133 4.26 -8.52 17.13
CA VAL A 133 4.17 -9.93 17.52
C VAL A 133 5.46 -10.42 18.17
N ALA A 134 6.63 -10.08 17.62
CA ALA A 134 7.92 -10.48 18.16
C ALA A 134 8.14 -9.90 19.58
N VAL A 135 7.82 -8.63 19.80
CA VAL A 135 7.88 -8.00 21.13
C VAL A 135 6.90 -8.68 22.07
N TRP A 136 5.66 -8.95 21.64
CA TRP A 136 4.68 -9.64 22.48
C TRP A 136 5.12 -11.06 22.87
N LEU A 137 5.60 -11.88 21.93
CA LEU A 137 6.13 -13.22 22.23
C LEU A 137 7.31 -13.19 23.20
N SER A 138 8.19 -12.20 23.04
CA SER A 138 9.31 -11.98 23.97
C SER A 138 8.81 -11.68 25.38
N ARG A 139 7.69 -10.96 25.52
CA ARG A 139 7.07 -10.67 26.83
C ARG A 139 6.42 -11.90 27.47
N VAL A 140 5.91 -12.82 26.65
CA VAL A 140 5.28 -14.09 27.09
C VAL A 140 6.31 -15.22 27.25
N LYS A 141 7.60 -14.95 26.98
CA LYS A 141 8.73 -15.92 27.10
C LYS A 141 8.61 -17.14 26.18
N ILE A 142 8.00 -16.96 25.01
CA ILE A 142 7.94 -18.00 23.96
C ILE A 142 9.04 -17.70 22.93
N GLY A 143 9.71 -18.74 22.45
CA GLY A 143 10.71 -18.63 21.39
C GLY A 143 10.13 -17.88 20.17
N ASN A 144 10.69 -16.71 19.87
CA ASN A 144 10.21 -15.75 18.88
C ASN A 144 11.01 -15.80 17.56
N LEU A 145 11.99 -16.71 17.44
CA LEU A 145 12.91 -16.79 16.30
C LEU A 145 12.16 -16.97 14.96
N PHE A 146 11.04 -17.71 14.98
CA PHE A 146 10.20 -17.93 13.80
C PHE A 146 9.51 -16.65 13.29
N VAL A 147 9.38 -15.62 14.12
CA VAL A 147 8.84 -14.29 13.75
C VAL A 147 9.98 -13.31 13.46
N LEU A 148 11.06 -13.37 14.23
CA LEU A 148 12.22 -12.49 14.07
C LEU A 148 12.92 -12.66 12.72
N LEU A 149 13.09 -13.91 12.27
CA LEU A 149 13.76 -14.17 11.00
C LEU A 149 12.99 -13.55 9.82
N PRO A 150 11.67 -13.79 9.66
CA PRO A 150 10.86 -13.06 8.69
C PRO A 150 10.89 -11.54 8.87
N MET A 151 10.88 -11.03 10.11
CA MET A 151 10.89 -9.61 10.40
C MET A 151 12.16 -8.92 9.85
N TYR A 152 13.34 -9.44 10.20
CA TYR A 152 14.61 -8.87 9.73
C TYR A 152 14.75 -8.98 8.21
N PHE A 153 14.34 -10.10 7.63
CA PHE A 153 14.32 -10.27 6.19
C PHE A 153 13.40 -9.25 5.50
N MET A 154 12.19 -9.04 6.03
CA MET A 154 11.25 -8.04 5.51
C MET A 154 11.82 -6.62 5.59
N PHE A 155 12.44 -6.23 6.71
CA PHE A 155 13.11 -4.93 6.80
C PHE A 155 14.25 -4.79 5.79
N ALA A 156 15.09 -5.80 5.64
CA ALA A 156 16.20 -5.77 4.68
C ALA A 156 15.72 -5.62 3.24
N VAL A 157 14.70 -6.38 2.84
CA VAL A 157 14.09 -6.29 1.50
C VAL A 157 13.44 -4.92 1.30
N THR A 158 12.69 -4.43 2.28
CA THR A 158 12.00 -3.13 2.19
C THR A 158 12.98 -1.97 2.04
N ILE A 159 14.03 -1.93 2.88
CA ILE A 159 15.06 -0.89 2.84
C ILE A 159 15.79 -0.92 1.49
N SER A 160 16.19 -2.13 1.04
CA SER A 160 16.87 -2.30 -0.25
C SER A 160 15.98 -1.83 -1.42
N ALA A 161 14.70 -2.19 -1.40
CA ALA A 161 13.73 -1.76 -2.42
C ALA A 161 13.56 -0.23 -2.43
N LEU A 162 13.44 0.40 -1.26
CA LEU A 162 13.28 1.85 -1.15
C LEU A 162 14.53 2.61 -1.63
N VAL A 163 15.74 2.12 -1.34
CA VAL A 163 16.99 2.70 -1.86
C VAL A 163 17.05 2.60 -3.38
N LEU A 164 16.71 1.43 -3.95
CA LEU A 164 16.68 1.25 -5.41
C LEU A 164 15.65 2.17 -6.06
N LEU A 165 14.45 2.29 -5.47
CA LEU A 165 13.41 3.18 -5.96
C LEU A 165 13.83 4.64 -5.89
N PHE A 166 14.49 5.07 -4.82
CA PHE A 166 14.99 6.44 -4.70
C PHE A 166 15.97 6.78 -5.82
N ILE A 167 17.00 5.94 -6.02
CA ILE A 167 18.03 6.15 -7.06
C ILE A 167 17.39 6.15 -8.45
N GLN A 168 16.51 5.20 -8.75
CA GLN A 168 15.84 5.10 -10.05
C GLN A 168 14.94 6.31 -10.34
N ASN A 169 14.20 6.81 -9.34
CA ASN A 169 13.29 7.94 -9.53
C ASN A 169 14.06 9.26 -9.69
N ILE A 170 15.20 9.44 -9.03
CA ILE A 170 16.10 10.57 -9.29
C ILE A 170 16.65 10.51 -10.71
N GLY A 171 17.12 9.35 -11.16
CA GLY A 171 17.65 9.18 -12.53
C GLY A 171 16.62 9.46 -13.63
N ARG A 172 15.33 9.23 -13.35
CA ARG A 172 14.20 9.53 -14.25
C ARG A 172 13.64 10.95 -14.10
N GLN A 173 14.28 11.82 -13.32
CA GLN A 173 13.80 13.16 -12.95
C GLN A 173 12.39 13.19 -12.33
N ASN A 174 11.96 12.07 -11.73
CA ASN A 174 10.70 12.00 -11.01
C ASN A 174 10.91 12.33 -9.53
N TYR A 175 11.07 13.61 -9.25
CA TYR A 175 11.37 14.11 -7.91
C TYR A 175 10.25 13.84 -6.90
N LEU A 176 8.99 13.83 -7.33
CA LEU A 176 7.85 13.55 -6.44
C LEU A 176 7.96 12.15 -5.82
N LEU A 177 8.17 11.14 -6.66
CA LEU A 177 8.30 9.76 -6.20
C LEU A 177 9.61 9.52 -5.45
N ALA A 178 10.69 10.22 -5.80
CA ALA A 178 11.94 10.17 -5.06
C ALA A 178 11.76 10.69 -3.62
N VAL A 179 11.08 11.82 -3.43
CA VAL A 179 10.80 12.37 -2.09
C VAL A 179 9.93 11.42 -1.27
N LEU A 180 8.91 10.81 -1.87
CA LEU A 180 8.06 9.83 -1.18
C LEU A 180 8.84 8.56 -0.78
N ALA A 181 9.69 8.05 -1.68
CA ALA A 181 10.57 6.91 -1.39
C ALA A 181 11.57 7.24 -0.26
N LEU A 182 12.15 8.45 -0.26
CA LEU A 182 13.04 8.91 0.79
C LEU A 182 12.31 9.02 2.14
N GLY A 183 11.10 9.58 2.15
CA GLY A 183 10.28 9.67 3.36
C GLY A 183 10.00 8.29 3.97
N LEU A 184 9.59 7.34 3.13
CA LEU A 184 9.39 5.94 3.58
C LEU A 184 10.69 5.29 4.05
N LEU A 185 11.82 5.58 3.41
CA LEU A 185 13.13 5.05 3.81
C LEU A 185 13.51 5.55 5.21
N VAL A 186 13.32 6.84 5.50
CA VAL A 186 13.59 7.42 6.82
C VAL A 186 12.71 6.75 7.88
N VAL A 187 11.42 6.56 7.60
CA VAL A 187 10.50 5.87 8.51
C VAL A 187 10.91 4.41 8.70
N ALA A 188 11.29 3.70 7.63
CA ALA A 188 11.73 2.31 7.70
C ALA A 188 13.00 2.14 8.55
N LEU A 189 13.98 3.05 8.41
CA LEU A 189 15.19 3.05 9.24
C LEU A 189 14.89 3.35 10.71
N GLY A 190 14.00 4.32 10.98
CA GLY A 190 13.55 4.62 12.34
C GLY A 190 12.86 3.43 13.00
N LEU A 191 11.98 2.74 12.28
CA LEU A 191 11.28 1.54 12.76
C LEU A 191 12.23 0.35 12.94
N ALA A 192 13.20 0.16 12.04
CA ALA A 192 14.24 -0.84 12.23
C ALA A 192 15.04 -0.56 13.50
N GLY A 193 15.40 0.69 13.77
CA GLY A 193 16.05 1.11 15.02
C GLY A 193 15.19 0.79 16.25
N LEU A 194 13.88 1.07 16.19
CA LEU A 194 12.94 0.69 17.25
C LEU A 194 12.88 -0.82 17.45
N ALA A 195 12.88 -1.61 16.36
CA ALA A 195 12.92 -3.06 16.42
C ALA A 195 14.13 -3.58 17.21
N PHE A 196 15.34 -3.11 16.86
CA PHE A 196 16.56 -3.47 17.58
C PHE A 196 16.51 -3.04 19.06
N SER A 197 15.97 -1.85 19.35
CA SER A 197 15.85 -1.36 20.73
C SER A 197 14.84 -2.17 21.56
N GLY A 198 13.72 -2.57 20.96
CA GLY A 198 12.69 -3.39 21.61
C GLY A 198 13.20 -4.78 21.94
N MET A 199 13.97 -5.37 21.03
CA MET A 199 14.63 -6.67 21.24
C MET A 199 15.69 -6.63 22.34
N ARG A 200 16.57 -5.63 22.34
CA ARG A 200 17.58 -5.47 23.41
C ARG A 200 16.94 -5.30 24.79
N LYS A 201 15.82 -4.58 24.89
CA LYS A 201 15.08 -4.44 26.15
C LYS A 201 14.47 -5.76 26.60
N ALA A 202 14.01 -6.59 25.67
CA ALA A 202 13.51 -7.92 25.99
C ALA A 202 14.61 -8.85 26.51
N GLU A 203 15.78 -8.86 25.88
CA GLU A 203 16.96 -9.64 26.30
C GLU A 203 17.52 -9.18 27.66
N ALA A 204 17.55 -7.87 27.91
CA ALA A 204 17.99 -7.31 29.19
C ALA A 204 17.05 -7.70 30.36
N ALA A 205 15.74 -7.80 30.09
CA ALA A 205 14.77 -8.26 31.08
C ALA A 205 14.93 -9.75 31.42
N GLU A 206 15.41 -10.55 30.47
CA GLU A 206 15.67 -11.98 30.66
C GLU A 206 16.93 -12.23 31.50
N SER A 207 18.05 -11.57 31.17
CA SER A 207 19.32 -11.69 31.91
C SER A 207 19.24 -11.22 33.36
N GLY A 208 18.54 -10.12 33.64
CA GLY A 208 18.36 -9.61 35.00
C GLY A 208 17.59 -10.56 35.93
N GLN A 209 16.65 -11.35 35.40
CA GLN A 209 15.89 -12.32 36.19
C GLN A 209 16.66 -13.63 36.43
N VAL A 210 17.50 -14.06 35.48
CA VAL A 210 18.38 -15.23 35.66
C VAL A 210 19.41 -14.95 36.75
N HIS A 211 20.00 -13.75 36.78
CA HIS A 211 20.91 -13.36 37.85
C HIS A 211 20.21 -13.24 39.22
N ALA A 212 18.97 -12.74 39.27
CA ALA A 212 18.19 -12.69 40.51
C ALA A 212 17.72 -14.07 41.00
N ALA A 213 17.46 -15.02 40.09
CA ALA A 213 17.10 -16.40 40.44
C ALA A 213 18.32 -17.24 40.85
N ALA A 214 19.51 -16.95 40.32
CA ALA A 214 20.76 -17.60 40.70
C ALA A 214 21.32 -17.11 42.06
N GLN A 215 20.79 -15.99 42.59
CA GLN A 215 21.17 -15.43 43.89
C GLN A 215 20.23 -15.82 45.04
N LYS A 216 19.17 -16.58 44.76
CA LYS A 216 18.28 -17.19 45.76
C LYS A 216 18.59 -18.67 45.92
#